data_AF-A0A7C3XKX1-F1
#
_entry.id   AF-A0A7C3XKX1-F1
#
_cell.length_a   1.000
_cell.length_b   1.000
_cell.length_c   1.000
_cell.angle_alpha   90.00
_cell.angle_beta   90.00
_cell.angle_gamma   90.00
#
_symmetry.space_group_name_H-M   'P 1'
#
loop_
_entity.id
_entity.type
_entity.pdbx_description
1 polymer ?
#
loop_
_entity_poly.entity_id
_entity_poly.type
_entity_poly.pdbx_seq_one_letter_code
_entity_poly.pdbx_strand_id
1 'polypeptide(L)'
;MADAAPNLKANAVILCLATSGLRNATLRALTYGDVKADLEAREENIFVPVYPEMKKRVPNACKNNIPYYTFFAPIAVRRLKSYLEQRRERQDGIIEDNEILFCTDDKKVKNRRYSPLTKNYLSRVLKKSARNAGIAQWNEIDAHSLRKTFEEVLDKPLIDGTRLDIKVREFLIRHILPGSILRLWR
;
A
#
# COMPACT_ATOMS: atom_id res chain seq x y z
N MET A 1 15.07 5.32 -4.66
CA MET A 1 14.98 4.43 -3.46
C MET A 1 14.32 3.09 -3.77
N ALA A 2 13.09 3.05 -4.30
CA ALA A 2 12.39 1.78 -4.53
C ALA A 2 13.20 0.80 -5.39
N ASP A 3 13.89 1.27 -6.43
CA ASP A 3 14.71 0.42 -7.31
C ASP A 3 15.94 -0.19 -6.61
N ALA A 4 16.35 0.35 -5.46
CA ALA A 4 17.43 -0.20 -4.63
C ALA A 4 16.92 -1.22 -3.58
N ALA A 5 15.63 -1.59 -3.65
CA ALA A 5 15.01 -2.52 -2.72
C ALA A 5 15.58 -3.94 -2.84
N PRO A 6 15.65 -4.70 -1.73
CA PRO A 6 16.34 -6.00 -1.70
C PRO A 6 15.64 -7.12 -2.48
N ASN A 7 14.39 -6.95 -2.91
CA ASN A 7 13.62 -7.92 -3.70
C ASN A 7 12.34 -7.29 -4.27
N LEU A 8 11.66 -8.02 -5.16
CA LEU A 8 10.42 -7.57 -5.82
C LEU A 8 9.31 -7.20 -4.82
N LYS A 9 9.12 -7.98 -3.75
CA LYS A 9 8.12 -7.69 -2.72
C LYS A 9 8.41 -6.36 -2.03
N ALA A 10 9.66 -6.14 -1.63
CA ALA A 10 10.11 -4.91 -1.01
C ALA A 10 9.91 -3.70 -1.93
N ASN A 11 10.27 -3.84 -3.21
CA ASN A 11 10.06 -2.81 -4.22
C ASN A 11 8.57 -2.44 -4.35
N ALA A 12 7.70 -3.44 -4.50
CA ALA A 12 6.26 -3.26 -4.61
C ALA A 12 5.67 -2.60 -3.35
N VAL A 13 6.03 -3.08 -2.14
CA VAL A 13 5.59 -2.49 -0.86
C VAL A 13 5.94 -1.00 -0.77
N ILE A 14 7.17 -0.63 -1.15
CA ILE A 14 7.64 0.76 -1.08
C ILE A 14 6.83 1.64 -2.03
N LEU A 15 6.63 1.21 -3.28
CA LEU A 15 5.89 1.99 -4.25
C LEU A 15 4.41 2.09 -3.89
N CYS A 16 3.79 1.00 -3.48
CA CYS A 16 2.41 1.03 -2.97
C CYS A 16 2.27 2.05 -1.83
N LEU A 17 3.17 2.09 -0.85
CA LEU A 17 3.12 3.10 0.23
C LEU A 17 3.32 4.53 -0.27
N ALA A 18 4.32 4.74 -1.13
CA ALA A 18 4.70 6.05 -1.61
C ALA A 18 3.66 6.69 -2.53
N THR A 19 2.83 5.90 -3.22
CA THR A 19 1.89 6.43 -4.23
C THR A 19 0.42 6.35 -3.82
N SER A 20 0.09 5.80 -2.66
CA SER A 20 -1.31 5.61 -2.24
C SER A 20 -1.70 6.36 -0.98
N GLY A 21 -0.72 6.86 -0.22
CA GLY A 21 -1.00 7.42 1.09
C GLY A 21 -1.66 6.40 2.03
N LEU A 22 -1.36 5.10 1.93
CA LEU A 22 -1.80 4.12 2.91
C LEU A 22 -0.99 4.22 4.21
N ARG A 23 -1.59 3.81 5.34
CA ARG A 23 -0.85 3.62 6.59
C ARG A 23 -0.14 2.27 6.57
N ASN A 24 0.97 2.15 7.30
CA ASN A 24 1.70 0.89 7.47
C ASN A 24 0.78 -0.29 7.82
N ALA A 25 -0.09 -0.10 8.83
CA ALA A 25 -1.03 -1.13 9.26
C ALA A 25 -2.06 -1.48 8.19
N THR A 26 -2.52 -0.50 7.41
CA THR A 26 -3.51 -0.71 6.34
C THR A 26 -2.93 -1.56 5.21
N LEU A 27 -1.74 -1.20 4.70
CA LEU A 27 -1.09 -1.98 3.63
C LEU A 27 -0.91 -3.45 4.02
N ARG A 28 -0.51 -3.70 5.27
CA ARG A 28 -0.28 -5.06 5.80
C ARG A 28 -1.55 -5.89 5.94
N ALA A 29 -2.71 -5.25 6.00
CA ALA A 29 -3.99 -5.92 6.15
C ALA A 29 -4.64 -6.28 4.81
N LEU A 30 -4.19 -5.70 3.69
CA LEU A 30 -4.75 -5.99 2.38
C LEU A 30 -4.63 -7.47 2.03
N THR A 31 -5.69 -8.03 1.46
CA THR A 31 -5.67 -9.36 0.83
C THR A 31 -5.66 -9.24 -0.69
N TYR A 32 -5.40 -10.37 -1.37
CA TYR A 32 -5.50 -10.42 -2.83
C TYR A 32 -6.92 -10.05 -3.31
N GLY A 33 -7.96 -10.54 -2.63
CA GLY A 33 -9.35 -10.23 -2.93
C GLY A 33 -9.68 -8.74 -2.88
N ASP A 34 -9.00 -7.95 -2.04
CA ASP A 34 -9.20 -6.49 -1.94
C ASP A 34 -8.81 -5.75 -3.23
N VAL A 35 -7.98 -6.37 -4.09
CA VAL A 35 -7.42 -5.76 -5.31
C VAL A 35 -7.62 -6.63 -6.56
N LYS A 36 -8.28 -7.78 -6.42
CA LYS A 36 -8.37 -8.82 -7.45
C LYS A 36 -9.07 -8.35 -8.71
N ALA A 37 -10.20 -7.67 -8.57
CA ALA A 37 -11.02 -7.23 -9.70
C ALA A 37 -10.20 -6.40 -10.71
N ASP A 38 -9.52 -5.36 -10.23
CA ASP A 38 -8.71 -4.48 -11.06
C ASP A 38 -7.44 -5.16 -11.59
N LEU A 39 -6.84 -6.07 -10.80
CA LEU A 39 -5.69 -6.87 -11.25
C LEU A 39 -6.06 -7.77 -12.42
N GLU A 40 -7.22 -8.43 -12.36
CA GLU A 40 -7.71 -9.36 -13.38
C GLU A 40 -8.24 -8.63 -14.61
N ALA A 41 -8.88 -7.46 -14.42
CA ALA A 41 -9.24 -6.53 -15.49
C ALA A 41 -8.02 -5.85 -16.15
N ARG A 42 -6.81 -6.08 -15.63
CA ARG A 42 -5.54 -5.51 -16.11
C ARG A 42 -5.50 -3.99 -16.08
N GLU A 43 -6.22 -3.39 -15.15
CA GLU A 43 -6.24 -1.94 -14.98
C GLU A 43 -4.82 -1.39 -14.73
N GLU A 44 -4.61 -0.16 -15.19
CA GLU A 44 -3.36 0.56 -14.96
C GLU A 44 -3.24 1.05 -13.52
N ASN A 45 -4.37 1.40 -12.90
CA ASN A 45 -4.48 1.80 -11.51
C ASN A 45 -5.34 0.78 -10.78
N ILE A 46 -5.05 0.53 -9.50
CA ILE A 46 -5.85 -0.39 -8.68
C ILE A 46 -6.55 0.42 -7.59
N PHE A 47 -7.86 0.32 -7.52
CA PHE A 47 -8.69 0.74 -6.41
C PHE A 47 -8.36 -0.07 -5.15
N VAL A 48 -8.15 0.62 -4.03
CA VAL A 48 -7.79 0.01 -2.76
C VAL A 48 -8.83 0.40 -1.71
N PRO A 49 -9.77 -0.50 -1.36
CA PRO A 49 -10.74 -0.24 -0.31
C PRO A 49 -10.09 -0.35 1.06
N VAL A 50 -10.52 0.49 2.00
CA VAL A 50 -10.14 0.39 3.41
C VAL A 50 -11.40 0.38 4.26
N TYR A 51 -11.57 -0.70 5.01
CA TYR A 51 -12.80 -0.98 5.77
C TYR A 51 -12.49 -1.49 7.19
N PRO A 52 -13.42 -1.34 8.15
CA PRO A 52 -13.17 -1.68 9.55
C PRO A 52 -12.74 -3.13 9.83
N GLU A 53 -13.25 -4.10 9.08
CA GLU A 53 -13.00 -5.54 9.25
C GLU A 53 -11.52 -5.90 9.02
N MET A 54 -10.77 -5.07 8.29
CA MET A 54 -9.32 -5.19 8.17
C MET A 54 -8.62 -5.24 9.54
N LYS A 55 -9.23 -4.67 10.59
CA LYS A 55 -8.71 -4.70 11.96
C LYS A 55 -8.66 -6.10 12.57
N LYS A 56 -9.48 -7.04 12.08
CA LYS A 56 -9.39 -8.46 12.44
C LYS A 56 -8.06 -9.08 11.99
N ARG A 57 -7.48 -8.56 10.90
CA ARG A 57 -6.17 -8.98 10.36
C ARG A 57 -5.03 -8.20 11.00
N VAL A 58 -5.16 -6.87 11.11
CA VAL A 58 -4.17 -5.99 11.75
C VAL A 58 -4.88 -4.90 12.57
N PRO A 59 -4.76 -4.86 13.91
CA PRO A 59 -5.60 -4.04 14.80
C PRO A 59 -5.74 -2.54 14.45
N ASN A 60 -4.76 -1.96 13.75
CA ASN A 60 -4.73 -0.54 13.38
C ASN A 60 -4.93 -0.28 11.87
N ALA A 61 -5.45 -1.26 11.11
CA ALA A 61 -5.60 -1.16 9.66
C ALA A 61 -6.60 -0.07 9.22
N CYS A 62 -7.65 0.15 9.99
CA CYS A 62 -8.67 1.17 9.74
C CYS A 62 -8.79 2.10 10.95
N LYS A 63 -8.20 3.30 10.86
CA LYS A 63 -8.18 4.26 11.97
C LYS A 63 -9.61 4.72 12.27
N ASN A 64 -10.01 4.67 13.54
CA ASN A 64 -11.33 5.08 14.02
C ASN A 64 -12.51 4.37 13.33
N ASN A 65 -12.28 3.23 12.67
CA ASN A 65 -13.29 2.55 11.85
C ASN A 65 -13.89 3.43 10.74
N ILE A 66 -13.14 4.43 10.26
CA ILE A 66 -13.59 5.31 9.16
C ILE A 66 -13.17 4.68 7.84
N PRO A 67 -14.11 4.18 7.01
CA PRO A 67 -13.79 3.64 5.71
C PRO A 67 -13.38 4.75 4.74
N TYR A 68 -12.50 4.39 3.82
CA TYR A 68 -12.06 5.26 2.73
C TYR A 68 -11.52 4.38 1.59
N TYR A 69 -11.13 5.01 0.49
CA TYR A 69 -10.41 4.32 -0.57
C TYR A 69 -9.24 5.17 -1.04
N THR A 70 -8.32 4.51 -1.72
CA THR A 70 -7.21 5.14 -2.43
C THR A 70 -6.87 4.30 -3.65
N PHE A 71 -5.75 4.61 -4.31
CA PHE A 71 -5.32 3.92 -5.51
C PHE A 71 -3.84 3.55 -5.45
N PHE A 72 -3.47 2.43 -6.07
CA PHE A 72 -2.09 2.19 -6.48
C PHE A 72 -1.87 2.80 -7.86
N ALA A 73 -0.87 3.69 -7.96
CA ALA A 73 -0.46 4.30 -9.22
C ALA A 73 0.19 3.28 -10.17
N PRO A 74 0.32 3.57 -11.48
CA PRO A 74 0.72 2.57 -12.46
C PRO A 74 2.10 1.96 -12.21
N ILE A 75 3.03 2.74 -11.66
CA ILE A 75 4.35 2.24 -11.28
C ILE A 75 4.28 1.22 -10.13
N ALA A 76 3.39 1.43 -9.16
CA ALA A 76 3.17 0.49 -8.07
C ALA A 76 2.46 -0.77 -8.57
N VAL A 77 1.46 -0.62 -9.45
CA VAL A 77 0.73 -1.74 -10.07
C VAL A 77 1.67 -2.65 -10.87
N ARG A 78 2.55 -2.08 -11.71
CA ARG A 78 3.54 -2.89 -12.46
C ARG A 78 4.40 -3.74 -11.53
N ARG A 79 4.88 -3.17 -10.43
CA ARG A 79 5.75 -3.87 -9.48
C ARG A 79 4.98 -4.87 -8.62
N LEU A 80 3.73 -4.57 -8.29
CA LEU A 80 2.82 -5.52 -7.65
C LEU A 80 2.60 -6.74 -8.53
N LYS A 81 2.33 -6.56 -9.84
CA LYS A 81 2.18 -7.66 -10.81
C LYS A 81 3.43 -8.55 -10.84
N SER A 82 4.63 -7.98 -10.96
CA SER A 82 5.88 -8.76 -10.92
C SER A 82 6.10 -9.52 -9.60
N TYR A 83 5.70 -8.93 -8.47
CA TYR A 83 5.76 -9.62 -7.18
C TYR A 83 4.77 -10.80 -7.13
N LEU A 84 3.54 -10.61 -7.60
CA LEU A 84 2.51 -11.65 -7.60
C LEU A 84 2.87 -12.79 -8.56
N GLU A 85 3.45 -12.50 -9.71
CA GLU A 85 3.99 -13.52 -10.63
C GLU A 85 5.05 -14.39 -9.94
N GLN A 86 6.07 -13.77 -9.34
CA GLN A 86 7.09 -14.50 -8.56
C GLN A 86 6.47 -15.32 -7.42
N ARG A 87 5.39 -14.81 -6.80
CA ARG A 87 4.69 -15.55 -5.74
C ARG A 87 4.00 -16.78 -6.31
N ARG A 88 3.29 -16.67 -7.43
CA ARG A 88 2.60 -17.78 -8.12
C ARG A 88 3.58 -18.89 -8.50
N GLU A 89 4.73 -18.52 -9.07
CA GLU A 89 5.80 -19.46 -9.43
C GLU A 89 6.29 -20.29 -8.23
N ARG A 90 6.35 -19.67 -7.04
CA ARG A 90 6.83 -20.33 -5.81
C ARG A 90 5.75 -21.12 -5.06
N GLN A 91 4.48 -20.91 -5.37
CA GLN A 91 3.35 -21.35 -4.54
C GLN A 91 2.28 -22.15 -5.32
N ASP A 92 2.65 -22.69 -6.48
CA ASP A 92 1.77 -23.49 -7.35
C ASP A 92 0.56 -22.70 -7.89
N GLY A 93 0.83 -21.49 -8.38
CA GLY A 93 -0.04 -20.77 -9.32
C GLY A 93 -1.24 -20.01 -8.73
N ILE A 94 -1.86 -20.51 -7.66
CA ILE A 94 -3.12 -19.95 -7.15
C ILE A 94 -2.88 -19.10 -5.91
N ILE A 95 -3.41 -17.87 -5.95
CA ILE A 95 -3.48 -16.95 -4.80
C ILE A 95 -4.96 -16.79 -4.47
N GLU A 96 -5.39 -17.23 -3.28
CA GLU A 96 -6.78 -17.13 -2.86
C GLU A 96 -7.13 -15.70 -2.40
N ASP A 97 -8.42 -15.36 -2.46
CA ASP A 97 -8.94 -14.01 -2.19
C ASP A 97 -8.67 -13.54 -0.75
N ASN A 98 -8.63 -14.46 0.21
CA ASN A 98 -8.35 -14.20 1.62
C ASN A 98 -6.85 -14.24 1.96
N GLU A 99 -5.97 -14.60 1.02
CA GLU A 99 -4.52 -14.53 1.24
C GLU A 99 -4.06 -13.08 1.38
N ILE A 100 -3.16 -12.81 2.32
CA ILE A 100 -2.60 -11.48 2.50
C ILE A 100 -1.82 -11.09 1.24
N LEU A 101 -2.07 -9.87 0.74
CA LEU A 101 -1.48 -9.35 -0.48
C LEU A 101 0.04 -9.41 -0.40
N PHE A 102 0.61 -8.82 0.66
CA PHE A 102 2.03 -8.94 1.01
C PHE A 102 2.19 -9.84 2.22
N CYS A 103 2.31 -11.14 2.00
CA CYS A 103 2.42 -12.13 3.08
C CYS A 103 3.85 -12.22 3.65
N THR A 104 4.01 -12.77 4.87
CA THR A 104 5.32 -13.00 5.48
C THR A 104 6.16 -14.05 4.73
N ASP A 105 7.47 -13.84 4.66
CA ASP A 105 8.44 -14.85 4.18
C ASP A 105 9.02 -15.69 5.33
N ASP A 106 8.68 -15.38 6.58
CA ASP A 106 9.23 -16.06 7.75
C ASP A 106 8.84 -17.54 7.73
N LYS A 107 9.84 -18.40 7.54
CA LYS A 107 9.67 -19.86 7.48
C LYS A 107 9.15 -20.45 8.79
N LYS A 108 9.28 -19.74 9.92
CA LYS A 108 8.80 -20.19 11.23
C LYS A 108 7.29 -19.99 11.40
N VAL A 109 6.67 -19.12 10.60
CA VAL A 109 5.23 -18.84 10.68
C VAL A 109 4.46 -19.93 9.94
N LYS A 110 3.56 -20.62 10.64
CA LYS A 110 2.58 -21.52 10.00
C LYS A 110 1.58 -20.67 9.19
N ASN A 111 1.09 -21.19 8.07
CA ASN A 111 0.10 -20.49 7.23
C ASN A 111 0.56 -19.10 6.76
N ARG A 112 1.80 -19.01 6.27
CA ARG A 112 2.46 -17.76 5.82
C ARG A 112 1.59 -16.92 4.88
N ARG A 113 0.86 -17.58 3.96
CA ARG A 113 -0.03 -16.97 2.97
C ARG A 113 -1.09 -16.04 3.59
N TYR A 114 -1.56 -16.35 4.79
CA TYR A 114 -2.60 -15.60 5.52
C TYR A 114 -2.02 -14.74 6.66
N SER A 115 -0.70 -14.71 6.80
CA SER A 115 -0.02 -14.01 7.88
C SER A 115 0.54 -12.66 7.40
N PRO A 116 0.09 -11.54 7.98
CA PRO A 116 0.60 -10.21 7.64
C PRO A 116 2.11 -10.08 7.88
N LEU A 117 2.75 -9.18 7.12
CA LEU A 117 4.10 -8.71 7.48
C LEU A 117 4.10 -8.16 8.90
N THR A 118 5.25 -8.21 9.58
CA THR A 118 5.42 -7.54 10.88
C THR A 118 5.60 -6.04 10.71
N LYS A 119 5.33 -5.26 11.77
CA LYS A 119 5.57 -3.80 11.77
C LYS A 119 7.04 -3.50 11.41
N ASN A 120 7.95 -4.29 11.97
CA ASN A 120 9.38 -4.14 11.82
C ASN A 120 9.87 -4.54 10.43
N TYR A 121 9.15 -5.40 9.70
CA TYR A 121 9.52 -5.75 8.33
C TYR A 121 9.54 -4.50 7.42
N LEU A 122 8.48 -3.70 7.45
CA LEU A 122 8.39 -2.50 6.61
C LEU A 122 9.51 -1.51 6.95
N SER A 123 9.74 -1.25 8.24
CA SER A 123 10.82 -0.35 8.68
C SER A 123 12.19 -0.85 8.21
N ARG A 124 12.49 -2.14 8.39
CA ARG A 124 13.76 -2.74 7.95
C ARG A 124 13.93 -2.67 6.43
N VAL A 125 12.89 -2.96 5.66
CA VAL A 125 12.95 -2.90 4.20
C VAL A 125 13.15 -1.48 3.70
N LEU A 126 12.44 -0.50 4.28
CA LEU A 126 12.60 0.91 3.93
C LEU A 126 14.02 1.40 4.21
N LYS A 127 14.52 1.19 5.43
CA LYS A 127 15.88 1.60 5.82
C LYS A 127 16.96 0.91 4.97
N LYS A 128 16.80 -0.38 4.69
CA LYS A 128 17.73 -1.10 3.80
C LYS A 128 17.72 -0.54 2.38
N SER A 129 16.55 -0.26 1.83
CA SER A 129 16.41 0.28 0.47
C SER A 129 16.95 1.72 0.38
N ALA A 130 16.72 2.53 1.41
CA ALA A 130 17.28 3.87 1.53
C ALA A 130 18.81 3.86 1.60
N ARG A 131 19.38 2.99 2.43
CA ARG A 131 20.82 2.81 2.55
C ARG A 131 21.44 2.36 1.23
N ASN A 132 20.83 1.37 0.57
CA ASN A 132 21.28 0.89 -0.74
C ASN A 132 21.21 1.98 -1.83
N ALA A 133 20.29 2.94 -1.70
CA ALA A 133 20.16 4.07 -2.61
C ALA A 133 21.11 5.24 -2.27
N GLY A 134 22.00 5.10 -1.28
CA GLY A 134 22.96 6.14 -0.91
C GLY A 134 22.35 7.34 -0.19
N ILE A 135 21.15 7.22 0.37
CA ILE A 135 20.51 8.32 1.11
C ILE A 135 21.24 8.53 2.44
N ALA A 136 21.74 9.75 2.67
CA ALA A 136 22.53 10.08 3.87
C ALA A 136 21.75 9.80 5.18
N GLN A 137 20.51 10.29 5.28
CA GLN A 137 19.63 10.12 6.44
C GLN A 137 18.73 8.87 6.32
N TRP A 138 19.27 7.77 5.80
CA TRP A 138 18.50 6.54 5.56
C TRP A 138 17.84 5.97 6.82
N ASN A 139 18.38 6.26 8.00
CA ASN A 139 17.90 5.81 9.30
C ASN A 139 16.60 6.51 9.74
N GLU A 140 16.32 7.71 9.22
CA GLU A 140 15.12 8.51 9.49
C GLU A 140 13.94 8.09 8.59
N ILE A 141 14.19 7.29 7.55
CA ILE A 141 13.15 6.88 6.61
C ILE A 141 12.26 5.79 7.24
N ASP A 142 10.96 6.07 7.25
CA ASP A 142 9.91 5.15 7.66
C ASP A 142 8.64 5.27 6.80
N ALA A 143 7.60 4.49 7.12
CA ALA A 143 6.35 4.53 6.36
C ALA A 143 5.60 5.87 6.51
N HIS A 144 5.84 6.62 7.59
CA HIS A 144 5.25 7.94 7.77
C HIS A 144 5.91 8.97 6.86
N SER A 145 7.24 8.93 6.72
CA SER A 145 7.99 9.78 5.79
C SER A 145 7.50 9.63 4.35
N LEU A 146 7.27 8.39 3.87
CA LEU A 146 6.70 8.16 2.54
C LEU A 146 5.29 8.73 2.38
N ARG A 147 4.47 8.62 3.42
CA ARG A 147 3.12 9.22 3.43
C ARG A 147 3.20 10.75 3.34
N LYS A 148 4.16 11.36 4.04
CA LYS A 148 4.40 12.81 3.98
C LYS A 148 4.85 13.26 2.60
N THR A 149 5.75 12.52 1.96
CA THR A 149 6.11 12.78 0.55
C THR A 149 4.88 12.71 -0.36
N PHE A 150 3.99 11.74 -0.16
CA PHE A 150 2.75 11.66 -0.94
C PHE A 150 1.82 12.86 -0.67
N GLU A 151 1.66 13.29 0.59
CA GLU A 151 0.91 14.50 0.97
C GLU A 151 1.46 15.74 0.26
N GLU A 152 2.78 15.91 0.21
CA GLU A 152 3.43 17.03 -0.49
C GLU A 152 3.22 16.96 -2.00
N VAL A 153 3.27 15.77 -2.61
CA VAL A 153 3.01 15.60 -4.04
C VAL A 153 1.58 16.04 -4.39
N LEU A 154 0.59 15.74 -3.55
CA LEU A 154 -0.79 16.18 -3.76
C LEU A 154 -1.01 17.69 -3.54
N ASP A 155 -0.06 18.39 -2.92
CA ASP A 155 -0.11 19.86 -2.74
C ASP A 155 0.53 20.65 -3.90
N LYS A 156 1.34 19.96 -4.71
CA LYS A 156 1.94 20.56 -5.90
C LYS A 156 0.88 20.82 -6.99
N PRO A 157 1.07 21.86 -7.83
CA PRO A 157 0.25 22.05 -9.01
C PRO A 157 0.26 20.81 -9.91
N LEU A 158 -0.89 20.53 -10.51
CA LEU A 158 -1.09 19.54 -11.55
C LEU A 158 -0.41 19.99 -12.86
N ILE A 159 -0.42 19.10 -13.85
CA ILE A 159 0.23 19.35 -15.16
C ILE A 159 -0.38 20.56 -15.88
N ASP A 160 -1.66 20.83 -15.65
CA ASP A 160 -2.39 21.99 -16.20
C ASP A 160 -2.21 23.29 -15.36
N GLY A 161 -1.36 23.26 -14.32
CA GLY A 161 -1.11 24.37 -13.41
C GLY A 161 -2.19 24.57 -12.34
N THR A 162 -3.29 23.82 -12.39
CA THR A 162 -4.33 23.85 -11.35
C THR A 162 -3.88 23.08 -10.11
N ARG A 163 -4.64 23.17 -9.01
CA ARG A 163 -4.36 22.42 -7.79
C ARG A 163 -5.47 21.43 -7.50
N LEU A 164 -5.10 20.31 -6.90
CA LEU A 164 -6.08 19.37 -6.37
C LEU A 164 -6.92 20.05 -5.29
N ASP A 165 -8.25 19.90 -5.37
CA ASP A 165 -9.17 20.41 -4.37
C ASP A 165 -8.79 19.94 -2.96
N ILE A 166 -8.89 20.86 -1.99
CA ILE A 166 -8.44 20.60 -0.62
C ILE A 166 -9.20 19.44 0.03
N LYS A 167 -10.49 19.26 -0.27
CA LYS A 167 -11.28 18.15 0.29
C LYS A 167 -10.87 16.83 -0.33
N VAL A 168 -10.55 16.80 -1.63
CA VAL A 168 -10.01 15.60 -2.28
C VAL A 168 -8.66 15.22 -1.67
N ARG A 169 -7.80 16.19 -1.40
CA ARG A 169 -6.52 15.95 -0.72
C ARG A 169 -6.70 15.42 0.70
N GLU A 170 -7.59 16.03 1.47
CA GLU A 170 -7.92 15.57 2.83
C GLU A 170 -8.53 14.17 2.82
N PHE A 171 -9.35 13.86 1.81
CA PHE A 171 -9.89 12.52 1.62
C PHE A 171 -8.76 11.49 1.42
N LEU A 172 -7.81 11.77 0.50
CA LEU A 172 -6.69 10.87 0.19
C LEU A 172 -5.65 10.75 1.31
N ILE A 173 -5.46 11.78 2.15
CA ILE A 173 -4.38 11.81 3.18
C ILE A 173 -4.89 11.70 4.61
N ARG A 174 -5.99 12.36 4.95
CA ARG A 174 -6.45 12.45 6.34
C ARG A 174 -7.57 11.45 6.61
N HIS A 175 -8.19 10.96 5.53
CA HIS A 175 -9.32 10.02 5.57
C HIS A 175 -10.44 10.59 6.46
N ILE A 176 -10.57 11.92 6.45
CA ILE A 176 -11.66 12.65 7.10
C ILE A 176 -12.66 12.91 5.98
N LEU A 177 -13.86 12.37 6.11
CA LEU A 177 -14.99 12.82 5.33
C LEU A 177 -15.51 14.09 6.03
N PRO A 178 -15.38 15.31 5.46
CA PRO A 178 -16.33 16.36 5.81
C PRO A 178 -17.72 15.80 5.46
N GLY A 179 -18.72 16.01 6.32
CA GLY A 179 -20.03 15.33 6.33
C GLY A 179 -20.93 15.53 5.10
N SER A 180 -20.43 15.31 3.89
CA SER A 180 -21.06 15.66 2.61
C SER A 180 -21.13 14.51 1.59
N ILE A 181 -20.45 13.37 1.81
CA ILE A 181 -20.38 12.27 0.80
C ILE A 181 -21.16 11.00 1.23
N LEU A 182 -22.10 11.14 2.17
CA LEU A 182 -23.02 10.06 2.57
C LEU A 182 -24.13 9.74 1.53
N ARG A 183 -23.98 10.15 0.26
CA ARG A 183 -25.03 9.97 -0.78
C ARG A 183 -24.66 9.13 -1.99
N LEU A 184 -23.48 8.51 -2.07
CA LEU A 184 -23.07 7.78 -3.28
C LEU A 184 -22.83 6.27 -3.10
N TRP A 185 -23.35 5.67 -2.03
CA TRP A 185 -23.40 4.22 -1.92
C TRP A 185 -24.82 3.78 -1.56
N ARG A 186 -25.64 3.65 -2.60
CA ARG A 186 -26.85 2.84 -2.67
C ARG A 186 -26.81 2.05 -3.97
#